data_AF-A0A7T7UZC1-F1
#
_entry.id   AF-A0A7T7UZC1-F1
#
_cell.length_a   1.000
_cell.length_b   1.000
_cell.length_c   1.000
_cell.angle_alpha   90.00
_cell.angle_beta   90.00
_cell.angle_gamma   90.00
#
_symmetry.space_group_name_H-M   'P 1'
#
loop_
_entity.id
_entity.type
_entity.pdbx_description
1 polymer ?
#
loop_
_entity_poly.entity_id
_entity_poly.type
_entity_poly.pdbx_seq_one_letter_code
_entity_poly.pdbx_strand_id
1 'polypeptide(L)'
;MKLKQTLISLSILIGLVSCNNDDNTFHLKTVKLLEYSKKQSLPEQKLYIKAFSEDLPVSIAQTEEYPSVLPLPATLKMYPSPSMNLYGKNYHLELWGETSGYIGRCDIDMDDYKIVFPIDMEIETDSLSISMQGSWE
;
A
#
# COMPACT_ATOMS: atom_id res chain seq x y z
N MET A 1 12.49 -16.28 52.24
CA MET A 1 13.08 -15.14 51.48
C MET A 1 13.56 -15.50 50.07
N LYS A 2 13.94 -16.76 49.77
CA LYS A 2 14.51 -17.14 48.46
C LYS A 2 13.50 -17.32 47.31
N LEU A 3 12.21 -17.57 47.60
CA LEU A 3 11.18 -17.86 46.57
C LEU A 3 10.65 -16.60 45.86
N LYS A 4 10.70 -15.43 46.52
CA LYS A 4 10.26 -14.16 45.92
C LYS A 4 11.30 -13.59 44.94
N GLN A 5 12.58 -13.88 45.16
CA GLN A 5 13.66 -13.42 44.28
C GLN A 5 13.66 -14.17 42.94
N THR A 6 13.39 -15.48 42.93
CA THR A 6 13.29 -16.27 41.69
C THR A 6 12.13 -15.87 40.79
N LEU A 7 11.00 -15.43 41.36
CA LEU A 7 9.85 -14.95 40.60
C LEU A 7 10.12 -13.63 39.87
N ILE A 8 10.86 -12.70 40.51
CA ILE A 8 11.24 -11.42 39.90
C ILE A 8 12.24 -11.63 38.77
N SER A 9 13.19 -12.55 38.93
CA SER A 9 14.17 -12.90 37.88
C SER A 9 13.49 -13.49 36.64
N LEU A 10 12.42 -14.29 36.82
CA LEU A 10 11.69 -14.90 35.71
C LEU A 10 10.86 -13.87 34.92
N SER A 11 10.27 -12.87 35.59
CA SER A 11 9.56 -11.77 34.92
C SER A 11 10.47 -10.84 34.10
N ILE A 12 11.73 -10.66 34.51
CA ILE A 12 12.72 -9.87 33.76
C ILE A 12 13.15 -10.60 32.48
N LEU A 13 13.21 -11.94 32.50
CA LEU A 13 13.63 -12.73 31.34
C LEU A 13 12.58 -12.73 30.22
N ILE A 14 11.29 -12.59 30.55
CA ILE A 14 10.19 -12.58 29.57
C ILE A 14 10.06 -11.20 28.90
N GLY A 15 10.51 -10.12 29.55
CA GLY A 15 10.51 -8.77 28.97
C GLY A 15 11.56 -8.53 27.88
N LEU A 16 12.60 -9.38 27.81
CA LEU A 16 13.66 -9.28 26.79
C LEU A 16 13.31 -10.00 25.48
N VAL A 17 12.18 -10.70 25.43
CA VAL A 17 11.59 -11.27 24.20
C VAL A 17 10.45 -10.37 23.70
N SER A 18 10.52 -9.07 23.99
CA SER A 18 9.72 -8.09 23.26
C SER A 18 10.12 -8.18 21.80
N CYS A 19 9.23 -8.79 21.02
CA CYS A 19 9.34 -9.02 19.59
C CYS A 19 10.05 -7.88 18.86
N ASN A 20 11.16 -8.19 18.20
CA ASN A 20 11.47 -7.52 16.95
C ASN A 20 10.32 -7.90 16.00
N ASN A 21 9.32 -7.01 15.84
CA ASN A 21 8.58 -7.03 14.60
C ASN A 21 9.62 -6.67 13.54
N ASP A 22 9.99 -7.66 12.72
CA ASP A 22 10.93 -7.48 11.63
C ASP A 22 10.56 -6.19 10.88
N ASP A 23 11.54 -5.29 10.76
CA ASP A 23 11.51 -4.04 10.00
C ASP A 23 11.42 -4.32 8.48
N ASN A 24 10.57 -5.27 8.07
CA ASN A 24 10.36 -5.63 6.68
C ASN A 24 9.79 -4.41 5.97
N THR A 25 10.64 -3.73 5.22
CA THR A 25 10.29 -2.49 4.53
C THR A 25 9.90 -2.85 3.11
N PHE A 26 8.66 -2.55 2.74
CA PHE A 26 8.20 -2.75 1.38
C PHE A 26 8.54 -1.54 0.52
N HIS A 27 9.25 -1.77 -0.57
CA HIS A 27 9.54 -0.73 -1.56
C HIS A 27 8.60 -0.88 -2.75
N LEU A 28 7.65 0.04 -2.87
CA LEU A 28 6.65 0.03 -3.94
C LEU A 28 7.26 0.56 -5.25
N LYS A 29 7.40 -0.32 -6.25
CA LYS A 29 8.05 0.01 -7.54
C LYS A 29 7.05 0.27 -8.65
N THR A 30 6.01 -0.55 -8.73
CA THR A 30 5.00 -0.49 -9.78
C THR A 30 3.62 -0.70 -9.19
N VAL A 31 2.64 -0.11 -9.84
CA VAL A 31 1.22 -0.27 -9.53
C VAL A 31 0.50 -0.66 -10.82
N LYS A 32 -0.24 -1.76 -10.78
CA LYS A 32 -1.06 -2.25 -11.88
C LYS A 32 -2.50 -1.81 -11.66
N LEU A 33 -2.99 -0.91 -12.51
CA LEU A 33 -4.40 -0.54 -12.56
C LEU A 33 -5.17 -1.67 -13.26
N LEU A 34 -6.01 -2.40 -12.53
CA LEU A 34 -6.75 -3.56 -13.05
C LEU A 34 -8.08 -3.13 -13.64
N GLU A 35 -8.86 -2.40 -12.86
CA GLU A 35 -10.16 -1.88 -13.24
C GLU A 35 -10.44 -0.59 -12.46
N TYR A 36 -11.19 0.32 -13.07
CA TYR A 36 -11.86 1.40 -12.35
C TYR A 36 -13.26 1.53 -12.92
N SER A 37 -14.22 1.84 -12.06
CA SER A 37 -15.63 1.83 -12.43
C SER A 37 -15.93 2.90 -13.48
N LYS A 38 -16.09 2.45 -14.73
CA LYS A 38 -16.64 3.23 -15.85
C LYS A 38 -18.07 3.74 -15.61
N LYS A 39 -18.69 3.43 -14.46
CA LYS A 39 -20.03 3.94 -14.08
C LYS A 39 -20.06 5.47 -14.05
N GLN A 40 -18.92 6.14 -13.88
CA GLN A 40 -18.74 7.52 -14.30
C GLN A 40 -18.16 7.54 -15.71
N SER A 41 -18.91 8.10 -16.66
CA SER A 41 -18.40 8.46 -17.98
C SER A 41 -17.34 9.54 -17.80
N LEU A 42 -16.12 9.13 -17.43
CA LEU A 42 -14.99 10.03 -17.29
C LEU A 42 -14.59 10.53 -18.69
N PRO A 43 -14.23 11.82 -18.84
CA PRO A 43 -13.69 12.32 -20.08
C PRO A 43 -12.37 11.61 -20.42
N GLU A 44 -12.03 11.60 -21.70
CA GLU A 44 -10.68 11.23 -22.14
C GLU A 44 -9.67 12.15 -21.45
N GLN A 45 -8.74 11.55 -20.72
CA GLN A 45 -7.76 12.27 -19.91
C GLN A 45 -6.59 11.34 -19.56
N LYS A 46 -5.55 11.92 -18.97
CA LYS A 46 -4.49 11.13 -18.34
C LYS A 46 -4.87 10.79 -16.90
N LEU A 47 -4.57 9.56 -16.53
CA LEU A 47 -4.77 9.00 -15.21
C LEU A 47 -3.41 8.76 -14.55
N TYR A 48 -3.34 8.88 -13.25
CA TYR A 48 -2.15 8.55 -12.46
C TYR A 48 -2.58 8.15 -11.05
N ILE A 49 -1.73 7.38 -10.38
CA ILE A 49 -2.00 6.90 -9.02
C ILE A 49 -1.04 7.60 -8.06
N LYS A 50 -1.58 8.10 -6.96
CA LYS A 50 -0.80 8.68 -5.86
C LYS A 50 -0.81 7.73 -4.67
N ALA A 51 0.31 7.63 -3.98
CA ALA A 51 0.43 6.90 -2.72
C ALA A 51 0.49 7.87 -1.55
N PHE A 52 -0.16 7.52 -0.44
CA PHE A 52 -0.24 8.32 0.76
C PHE A 52 -0.01 7.47 2.01
N SER A 53 0.55 8.12 3.03
CA SER A 53 0.62 7.62 4.41
C SER A 53 -0.43 8.38 5.20
N GLU A 54 -1.21 7.73 6.07
CA GLU A 54 -2.23 8.43 6.88
C GLU A 54 -1.64 9.55 7.77
N ASP A 55 -0.39 9.40 8.17
CA ASP A 55 0.35 10.40 8.96
C ASP A 55 0.67 11.71 8.20
N LEU A 56 0.57 11.72 6.87
CA LEU A 56 1.03 12.83 6.03
C LEU A 56 -0.07 13.30 5.08
N PRO A 57 -0.38 14.62 5.02
CA PRO A 57 -1.40 15.14 4.11
C PRO A 57 -0.93 15.25 2.64
N VAL A 58 0.30 14.85 2.34
CA VAL A 58 0.93 14.98 1.02
C VAL A 58 1.28 13.60 0.49
N SER A 59 1.15 13.41 -0.83
CA SER A 59 1.51 12.17 -1.49
C SER A 59 3.00 11.85 -1.30
N ILE A 60 3.30 10.61 -0.94
CA ILE A 60 4.67 10.10 -0.76
C ILE A 60 5.28 9.62 -2.10
N ALA A 61 4.44 9.30 -3.08
CA ALA A 61 4.86 8.96 -4.44
C ALA A 61 3.70 9.09 -5.44
N GLN A 62 4.05 9.13 -6.74
CA GLN A 62 3.08 9.13 -7.83
C GLN A 62 3.57 8.24 -8.99
N THR A 63 2.64 7.62 -9.71
CA THR A 63 2.97 6.91 -10.93
C THR A 63 3.23 7.84 -12.12
N GLU A 64 3.79 7.26 -13.18
CA GLU A 64 3.66 7.82 -14.52
C GLU A 64 2.20 7.98 -14.95
N GLU A 65 1.98 8.86 -15.93
CA GLU A 65 0.66 9.14 -16.49
C GLU A 65 0.24 8.07 -17.50
N TYR A 66 -1.05 7.74 -17.51
CA TYR A 66 -1.67 6.73 -18.35
C TYR A 66 -2.89 7.28 -19.09
N PRO A 67 -2.94 7.24 -20.44
CA PRO A 67 -4.12 7.67 -21.19
C PRO A 67 -5.34 6.79 -20.91
N SER A 68 -6.47 7.38 -20.48
CA SER A 68 -7.68 6.64 -20.07
C SER A 68 -8.34 5.84 -21.20
N VAL A 69 -8.01 6.13 -22.45
CA VAL A 69 -8.52 5.46 -23.66
C VAL A 69 -7.81 4.14 -23.97
N LEU A 70 -6.66 3.87 -23.34
CA LEU A 70 -5.93 2.62 -23.54
C LEU A 70 -6.59 1.46 -22.77
N PRO A 71 -6.33 0.20 -23.18
CA PRO A 71 -6.87 -0.97 -22.51
C PRO A 71 -6.18 -1.24 -21.16
N LEU A 72 -6.96 -1.73 -20.20
CA LEU A 72 -6.50 -2.27 -18.91
C LEU A 72 -6.32 -3.80 -18.98
N PRO A 73 -5.52 -4.42 -18.08
CA PRO A 73 -4.76 -3.79 -16.99
C PRO A 73 -3.53 -3.03 -17.49
N ALA A 74 -3.11 -2.01 -16.74
CA ALA A 74 -1.94 -1.19 -17.06
C ALA A 74 -0.95 -1.14 -15.89
N THR A 75 0.30 -1.52 -16.13
CA THR A 75 1.38 -1.41 -15.13
C THR A 75 2.05 -0.06 -15.25
N LEU A 76 2.05 0.70 -14.16
CA LEU A 76 2.59 2.05 -14.07
C LEU A 76 3.73 2.08 -13.07
N LYS A 77 4.85 2.70 -13.44
CA LYS A 77 5.99 2.89 -12.55
C LYS A 77 5.72 3.97 -11.52
N MET A 78 6.07 3.71 -10.26
CA MET A 78 5.95 4.64 -9.13
C MET A 78 7.25 5.43 -8.97
N TYR A 79 7.15 6.75 -8.77
CA TYR A 79 8.28 7.63 -8.49
C TYR A 79 7.97 8.68 -7.40
N PRO A 80 8.84 8.84 -6.38
CA PRO A 80 9.91 7.89 -6.01
C PRO A 80 9.34 6.50 -5.69
N SER A 81 10.18 5.48 -5.49
CA SER A 81 9.74 4.18 -4.97
C SER A 81 9.59 4.29 -3.45
N PRO A 82 8.39 4.51 -2.88
CA PRO A 82 8.29 4.81 -1.46
C PRO A 82 8.58 3.55 -0.64
N SER A 83 9.27 3.76 0.48
CA SER A 83 9.46 2.76 1.52
C SER A 83 8.26 2.77 2.47
N MET A 84 7.64 1.61 2.66
CA MET A 84 6.37 1.46 3.36
C MET A 84 6.50 0.38 4.43
N ASN A 85 6.16 0.72 5.68
CA ASN A 85 6.04 -0.26 6.76
C ASN A 85 4.58 -0.72 6.84
N LEU A 86 4.22 -1.66 5.96
CA LEU A 86 2.83 -2.06 5.76
C LEU A 86 2.19 -2.71 7.00
N TYR A 87 2.98 -3.30 7.91
CA TYR A 87 2.46 -3.92 9.14
C TYR A 87 2.33 -2.94 10.31
N GLY A 88 3.00 -1.78 10.25
CA GLY A 88 3.02 -0.80 11.34
C GLY A 88 2.24 0.47 11.06
N LYS A 89 1.87 0.72 9.80
CA LYS A 89 1.25 1.97 9.36
C LYS A 89 0.21 1.75 8.28
N ASN A 90 -0.78 2.65 8.28
CA ASN A 90 -1.83 2.67 7.28
C ASN A 90 -1.40 3.54 6.08
N TYR A 91 -1.63 2.99 4.91
CA TYR A 91 -1.37 3.64 3.64
C TYR A 91 -2.58 3.50 2.74
N HIS A 92 -2.70 4.38 1.77
CA HIS A 92 -3.73 4.28 0.74
C HIS A 92 -3.20 4.74 -0.61
N LEU A 93 -3.82 4.23 -1.67
CA LEU A 93 -3.59 4.64 -3.04
C LEU A 93 -4.83 5.37 -3.55
N GLU A 94 -4.61 6.44 -4.31
CA GLU A 94 -5.69 7.19 -4.93
C GLU A 94 -5.50 7.25 -6.44
N LEU A 95 -6.58 6.98 -7.20
CA LEU A 95 -6.64 7.23 -8.62
C LEU A 95 -7.04 8.68 -8.87
N TRP A 96 -6.28 9.35 -9.73
CA TRP A 96 -6.50 10.74 -10.13
C TRP A 96 -6.54 10.87 -11.65
N GLY A 97 -7.36 11.79 -12.14
CA GLY A 97 -7.38 12.25 -13.52
C GLY A 97 -6.87 13.67 -13.61
N GLU A 98 -6.11 13.98 -14.66
CA GLU A 98 -5.60 15.34 -14.91
C GLU A 98 -6.74 16.38 -14.99
N THR A 99 -7.91 16.00 -15.51
CA THR A 99 -9.08 16.89 -15.60
C THR A 99 -10.11 16.64 -14.51
N SER A 100 -10.35 15.38 -14.15
CA SER A 100 -11.41 15.01 -13.19
C SER A 100 -10.98 15.17 -11.73
N GLY A 101 -9.67 15.30 -11.46
CA GLY A 101 -9.14 15.30 -10.11
C GLY A 101 -9.22 13.92 -9.48
N TYR A 102 -9.50 13.85 -8.18
CA TYR A 102 -9.66 12.60 -7.44
C TYR A 102 -10.82 11.75 -8.00
N ILE A 103 -10.56 10.47 -8.28
CA ILE A 103 -11.53 9.53 -8.86
C ILE A 103 -11.92 8.44 -7.85
N GLY A 104 -10.94 7.88 -7.13
CA GLY A 104 -11.18 6.78 -6.20
C GLY A 104 -9.98 6.50 -5.31
N ARG A 105 -10.22 5.73 -4.25
CA ARG A 105 -9.22 5.37 -3.23
C ARG A 105 -9.29 3.89 -2.91
N CYS A 106 -8.14 3.30 -2.66
CA CYS A 106 -7.97 1.96 -2.11
C CYS A 106 -7.09 2.04 -0.87
N ASP A 107 -7.61 1.58 0.28
CA ASP A 107 -6.84 1.47 1.51
C ASP A 107 -6.00 0.19 1.48
N ILE A 108 -4.74 0.28 1.88
CA ILE A 108 -3.85 -0.88 1.97
C ILE A 108 -4.08 -1.51 3.34
N ASP A 109 -4.85 -2.61 3.35
CA ASP A 109 -5.11 -3.41 4.53
C ASP A 109 -4.33 -4.73 4.47
N MET A 110 -3.43 -4.93 5.43
CA MET A 110 -2.61 -6.14 5.54
C MET A 110 -3.34 -7.33 6.17
N ASP A 111 -4.56 -7.15 6.69
CA ASP A 111 -5.38 -8.27 7.15
C ASP A 111 -6.22 -8.85 5.99
N ASP A 112 -6.59 -8.01 5.02
CA ASP A 112 -7.49 -8.36 3.91
C ASP A 112 -6.80 -8.48 2.54
N TYR A 113 -5.48 -8.36 2.47
CA TYR A 113 -4.75 -8.46 1.20
C TYR A 113 -4.64 -9.88 0.64
N LYS A 114 -4.62 -9.97 -0.68
CA LYS A 114 -4.35 -11.22 -1.40
C LYS A 114 -3.00 -11.14 -2.12
N ILE A 115 -2.12 -12.10 -1.82
CA ILE A 115 -0.88 -12.31 -2.58
C ILE A 115 -1.20 -13.12 -3.82
N VAL A 116 -1.01 -12.53 -5.00
CA VAL A 116 -1.11 -13.22 -6.30
C VAL A 116 0.29 -13.44 -6.86
N PHE A 117 0.66 -14.69 -7.11
CA PHE A 117 2.00 -14.97 -7.65
C PHE A 117 2.12 -14.56 -9.12
N PRO A 118 3.21 -13.91 -9.54
CA PRO A 118 4.41 -13.56 -8.73
C PRO A 118 4.23 -12.26 -7.90
N ILE A 119 4.14 -12.39 -6.57
CA ILE A 119 4.09 -11.35 -5.51
C ILE A 119 3.48 -9.99 -5.93
N ASP A 120 2.23 -10.04 -6.36
CA ASP A 120 1.35 -8.89 -6.52
C ASP A 120 0.42 -8.81 -5.30
N MET A 121 0.29 -7.64 -4.68
CA MET A 121 -0.71 -7.39 -3.62
C MET A 121 -1.93 -6.73 -4.25
N GLU A 122 -3.04 -7.46 -4.38
CA GLU A 122 -4.29 -6.93 -4.92
C GLU A 122 -5.11 -6.23 -3.83
N ILE A 123 -5.60 -5.03 -4.14
CA ILE A 123 -6.42 -4.20 -3.28
C ILE A 123 -7.61 -3.72 -4.10
N GLU A 124 -8.81 -4.05 -3.64
CA GLU A 124 -10.04 -3.87 -4.37
C GLU A 124 -11.09 -3.14 -3.52
N THR A 125 -11.74 -2.16 -4.16
CA THR A 125 -12.97 -1.52 -3.67
C THR A 125 -14.01 -1.59 -4.79
N ASP A 126 -15.28 -1.25 -4.48
CA ASP A 126 -16.37 -1.21 -5.45
C ASP A 126 -16.10 -0.38 -6.72
N SER A 127 -15.12 0.54 -6.66
CA SER A 127 -14.86 1.53 -7.70
C SER A 127 -13.46 1.48 -8.31
N LEU A 128 -12.52 0.78 -7.67
CA LEU A 128 -11.10 0.77 -8.04
C LEU A 128 -10.47 -0.56 -7.64
N SER A 129 -9.81 -1.21 -8.60
CA SER A 129 -9.03 -2.43 -8.39
C SER A 129 -7.60 -2.20 -8.86
N ILE A 130 -6.66 -2.39 -7.94
CA ILE A 130 -5.24 -2.13 -8.13
C ILE A 130 -4.43 -3.32 -7.61
N SER A 131 -3.30 -3.60 -8.26
CA SER A 131 -2.27 -4.49 -7.73
C SER A 131 -0.96 -3.72 -7.49
N MET A 132 -0.33 -3.94 -6.33
CA MET A 132 0.95 -3.35 -5.95
C MET A 132 2.08 -4.35 -6.17
N GLN A 133 3.19 -3.85 -6.70
CA GLN A 133 4.38 -4.62 -7.02
C GLN A 133 5.64 -3.94 -6.47
N GLY A 134 6.46 -4.71 -5.77
CA GLY A 134 7.62 -4.17 -5.06
C GLY A 134 8.59 -5.23 -4.60
N SER A 135 9.48 -4.84 -3.70
CA SER A 135 10.42 -5.74 -3.04
C SER A 135 10.45 -5.49 -1.55
N TRP A 136 10.56 -6.56 -0.78
CA TRP A 136 10.83 -6.51 0.66
C TRP A 136 12.33 -6.42 0.88
N GLU A 137 12.74 -5.54 1.79
CA GLU A 137 14.09 -5.46 2.37
C GLU A 137 14.06 -5.75 3.86
#